data_AF-A0A285QV91-F1
#
_entry.id   AF-A0A285QV91-F1
#
_cell.length_a   1.000
_cell.length_b   1.000
_cell.length_c   1.000
_cell.angle_alpha   90.00
_cell.angle_beta   90.00
_cell.angle_gamma   90.00
#
_symmetry.space_group_name_H-M   'P 1'
#
loop_
_entity.id
_entity.type
_entity.pdbx_description
1 polymer ?
#
loop_
_entity_poly.entity_id
_entity_poly.type
_entity_poly.pdbx_seq_one_letter_code
_entity_poly.pdbx_strand_id
1 'polypeptide(L)'
;MSVDHFWCRLPGQALDSCSAAELGDLVPRHRDGRYDRMAAAGLALGVRRTAVLMELALTENGLHPDPAARLPVYGGARREPGTAMPVLRPEQVTAASAFLRGSALGELVRQQDTVLARTVEDLGYPTPWSEAWAAAVVNDLRELRDFFAAAAAAGDAVVVREAE
;
A
#
# COMPACT_ATOMS: atom_id res chain seq x y z
N MET A 1 10.75 -11.84 -10.87
CA MET A 1 9.31 -11.49 -10.99
C MET A 1 9.08 -10.27 -10.10
N SER A 2 8.76 -9.10 -10.68
CA SER A 2 8.74 -7.82 -9.95
C SER A 2 7.58 -7.73 -8.96
N VAL A 3 7.85 -7.10 -7.81
CA VAL A 3 6.87 -6.51 -6.89
C VAL A 3 6.75 -5.05 -7.31
N ASP A 4 5.59 -4.42 -7.14
CA ASP A 4 5.39 -3.05 -7.60
C ASP A 4 5.47 -2.05 -6.45
N HIS A 5 5.03 -2.47 -5.25
CA HIS A 5 5.06 -1.65 -4.03
C HIS A 5 5.40 -2.50 -2.82
N PHE A 6 6.16 -1.90 -1.90
CA PHE A 6 6.53 -2.46 -0.61
C PHE A 6 6.02 -1.58 0.52
N TRP A 7 5.50 -2.22 1.56
CA TRP A 7 5.28 -1.64 2.88
C TRP A 7 6.18 -2.34 3.89
N CYS A 8 6.87 -1.57 4.72
CA CYS A 8 7.73 -2.10 5.76
C CYS A 8 7.37 -1.49 7.11
N ARG A 9 7.15 -2.35 8.11
CA ARG A 9 6.95 -1.95 9.50
C ARG A 9 8.28 -1.68 10.18
N LEU A 10 8.35 -0.59 10.91
CA LEU A 10 9.49 -0.23 11.74
C LEU A 10 8.98 0.20 13.12
N PRO A 11 9.70 -0.11 14.21
CA PRO A 11 9.36 0.44 15.53
C PRO A 11 9.30 1.97 15.46
N GLY A 12 8.28 2.59 16.06
CA GLY A 12 8.07 4.04 15.96
C GLY A 12 9.30 4.88 16.35
N GLN A 13 10.07 4.43 17.35
CA GLN A 13 11.31 5.06 17.81
C GLN A 13 12.44 5.07 16.75
N ALA A 14 12.43 4.14 15.79
CA ALA A 14 13.44 4.08 14.74
C ALA A 14 13.33 5.27 13.77
N LEU A 15 12.14 5.88 13.65
CA LEU A 15 11.92 7.04 12.78
C LEU A 15 12.64 8.30 13.25
N ASP A 16 12.89 8.43 14.55
CA ASP A 16 13.53 9.62 15.12
C ASP A 16 15.05 9.50 15.16
N SER A 17 15.57 8.28 15.02
CA SER A 17 17.00 7.97 15.04
C SER A 17 17.63 7.74 13.66
N CYS A 18 16.82 7.57 12.62
CA CYS A 18 17.29 7.23 11.27
C CYS A 18 17.05 8.38 10.27
N SER A 19 18.05 8.63 9.44
CA SER A 19 17.91 9.47 8.25
C SER A 19 17.02 8.82 7.19
N ALA A 20 16.53 9.60 6.23
CA ALA A 20 15.73 9.07 5.11
C ALA A 20 16.48 8.01 4.28
N ALA A 21 17.81 8.15 4.15
CA ALA A 21 18.65 7.17 3.46
C ALA A 21 18.72 5.84 4.22
N GLU A 22 18.94 5.90 5.54
CA GLU A 22 18.97 4.71 6.40
C GLU A 22 17.61 4.00 6.43
N LEU A 23 16.51 4.76 6.51
CA LEU A 23 15.16 4.20 6.36
C LEU A 23 15.00 3.53 4.99
N GLY A 24 15.53 4.13 3.92
CA GLY A 24 15.50 3.58 2.57
C GLY A 24 16.20 2.23 2.44
N ASP A 25 17.29 2.01 3.18
CA ASP A 25 18.03 0.74 3.18
C ASP A 25 17.39 -0.35 4.06
N LEU A 26 16.47 0.05 4.96
CA LEU A 26 15.65 -0.88 5.73
C LEU A 26 14.51 -1.49 4.90
N VAL A 27 14.05 -0.78 3.86
CA VAL A 27 12.93 -1.19 3.01
C VAL A 27 13.42 -1.98 1.79
N PRO A 28 12.80 -3.13 1.48
CA PRO A 28 13.11 -3.89 0.27
C PRO A 28 12.95 -3.05 -1.01
N ARG A 29 13.87 -3.23 -1.97
CA ARG A 29 13.81 -2.59 -3.31
C ARG A 29 13.23 -3.52 -4.37
N HIS A 30 13.48 -4.81 -4.19
CA HIS A 30 13.02 -5.89 -5.04
C HIS A 30 12.79 -7.11 -4.15
N ARG A 31 12.13 -8.12 -4.72
CA ARG A 31 11.94 -9.39 -4.03
C ARG A 31 13.24 -10.20 -4.02
N ASP A 32 13.79 -10.41 -2.84
CA ASP A 32 14.96 -11.26 -2.58
C ASP A 32 14.75 -12.12 -1.31
N GLY A 33 15.77 -12.89 -0.92
CA GLY A 33 15.70 -13.70 0.29
C GLY A 33 15.60 -12.89 1.59
N ARG A 34 15.95 -11.60 1.60
CA ARG A 34 15.74 -10.71 2.75
C ARG A 34 14.27 -10.33 2.85
N TYR A 35 13.65 -9.92 1.74
CA TYR A 35 12.21 -9.67 1.66
C TYR A 35 11.42 -10.89 2.13
N ASP A 36 11.72 -12.09 1.61
CA ASP A 36 10.94 -13.28 1.95
C ASP A 36 10.98 -13.58 3.48
N ARG A 37 12.12 -13.32 4.15
CA ARG A 37 12.23 -13.43 5.62
C ARG A 37 11.43 -12.36 6.35
N MET A 38 11.47 -11.11 5.89
CA MET A 38 10.71 -10.01 6.48
C MET A 38 9.20 -10.21 6.33
N ALA A 39 8.76 -10.68 5.16
CA ALA A 39 7.37 -11.01 4.88
C ALA A 39 6.88 -12.18 5.75
N ALA A 40 7.69 -13.24 5.91
CA ALA A 40 7.37 -14.36 6.81
C ALA A 40 7.24 -13.92 8.29
N ALA A 41 7.95 -12.87 8.69
CA ALA A 41 7.84 -12.26 10.01
C ALA A 41 6.70 -11.22 10.13
N GLY A 42 5.94 -10.96 9.07
CA GLY A 42 4.90 -9.93 9.03
C GLY A 42 5.43 -8.50 9.13
N LEU A 43 6.71 -8.29 8.81
CA LEU A 43 7.39 -6.98 8.83
C LEU A 43 7.38 -6.28 7.48
N ALA A 44 7.18 -7.03 6.39
CA ALA A 44 7.06 -6.49 5.06
C ALA A 44 5.84 -7.05 4.34
N LEU A 45 5.20 -6.22 3.51
CA LEU A 45 4.19 -6.62 2.54
C LEU A 45 4.63 -6.12 1.17
N GLY A 46 4.55 -6.97 0.16
CA GLY A 46 4.84 -6.63 -1.23
C GLY A 46 3.69 -7.04 -2.12
N VAL A 47 3.16 -6.12 -2.90
CA VAL A 47 2.04 -6.38 -3.82
C VAL A 47 2.51 -6.37 -5.27
N ARG A 48 1.97 -7.28 -6.08
CA ARG A 48 2.35 -7.49 -7.47
C ARG A 48 1.16 -7.25 -8.40
N ARG A 49 1.37 -6.49 -9.48
CA ARG A 49 0.44 -6.19 -10.58
C ARG A 49 -0.80 -5.39 -10.21
N THR A 50 -1.20 -5.41 -8.95
CA THR A 50 -2.43 -4.78 -8.44
C THR A 50 -2.14 -3.50 -7.66
N ALA A 51 -0.88 -3.13 -7.39
CA ALA A 51 -0.56 -1.97 -6.55
C ALA A 51 -1.20 -0.67 -7.06
N VAL A 52 -1.05 -0.37 -8.35
CA VAL A 52 -1.69 0.80 -9.00
C VAL A 52 -3.22 0.70 -8.95
N LEU A 53 -3.78 -0.50 -9.08
CA LEU A 53 -5.23 -0.73 -9.02
C LEU A 53 -5.78 -0.55 -7.61
N MET A 54 -5.02 -0.96 -6.58
CA MET A 54 -5.34 -0.71 -5.18
C MET A 54 -5.28 0.79 -4.86
N GLU A 55 -4.26 1.49 -5.36
CA GLU A 55 -4.16 2.94 -5.25
C GLU A 55 -5.41 3.63 -5.81
N LEU A 56 -5.82 3.29 -7.03
CA LEU A 56 -7.02 3.86 -7.64
C LEU A 56 -8.28 3.51 -6.84
N ALA A 57 -8.42 2.24 -6.43
CA ALA A 57 -9.54 1.79 -5.61
C ALA A 57 -9.64 2.50 -4.25
N LEU A 58 -8.53 3.00 -3.70
CA LEU A 58 -8.51 3.75 -2.45
C LEU A 58 -8.71 5.25 -2.67
N THR A 59 -8.11 5.82 -3.71
CA THR A 59 -7.93 7.27 -3.85
C THR A 59 -8.97 7.95 -4.75
N GLU A 60 -9.63 7.22 -5.67
CA GLU A 60 -10.62 7.76 -6.62
C GLU A 60 -12.08 7.57 -6.15
N ASN A 61 -12.32 7.40 -4.84
CA ASN A 61 -13.64 7.12 -4.24
C ASN A 61 -14.66 8.28 -4.23
N GLY A 62 -14.73 9.08 -5.29
CA GLY A 62 -15.73 10.14 -5.46
C GLY A 62 -15.30 11.52 -4.96
N LEU A 63 -16.28 12.44 -4.91
CA LEU A 63 -16.08 13.91 -4.88
C LEU A 63 -15.30 14.47 -3.67
N HIS A 64 -15.17 13.71 -2.57
CA HIS A 64 -14.37 14.08 -1.40
C HIS A 64 -13.59 12.87 -0.88
N PRO A 65 -12.37 12.61 -1.38
CA PRO A 65 -11.57 11.49 -0.91
C PRO A 65 -11.21 11.69 0.56
N ASP A 66 -11.56 10.72 1.40
CA ASP A 66 -11.13 10.68 2.80
C ASP A 66 -9.59 10.77 2.84
N PRO A 67 -8.99 11.75 3.54
CA PRO A 67 -7.54 11.85 3.68
C PRO A 67 -6.90 10.55 4.20
N ALA A 68 -7.63 9.77 5.01
CA ALA A 68 -7.16 8.49 5.52
C ALA A 68 -7.03 7.42 4.42
N ALA A 69 -7.83 7.48 3.36
CA ALA A 69 -7.75 6.55 2.22
C ALA A 69 -6.43 6.69 1.45
N ARG A 70 -5.80 7.86 1.52
CA ARG A 70 -4.52 8.16 0.86
C ARG A 70 -3.31 7.79 1.69
N LEU A 71 -3.47 7.59 3.01
CA LEU A 71 -2.37 7.26 3.90
C LEU A 71 -1.65 5.96 3.49
N PRO A 72 -2.34 4.83 3.21
CA PRO A 72 -1.67 3.59 2.85
C PRO A 72 -0.83 3.70 1.58
N VAL A 73 -1.18 4.62 0.67
CA VAL A 73 -0.53 4.77 -0.63
C VAL A 73 0.56 5.85 -0.59
N TYR A 74 0.23 7.05 -0.12
CA TYR A 74 1.11 8.22 -0.20
C TYR A 74 1.64 8.70 1.16
N GLY A 75 1.23 8.09 2.26
CA GLY A 75 1.49 8.61 3.61
C GLY A 75 0.85 9.98 3.87
N GLY A 76 -0.18 10.35 3.09
CA GLY A 76 -0.88 11.64 3.20
C GLY A 76 -1.26 12.20 1.84
N ALA A 77 -0.86 13.44 1.55
CA ALA A 77 -1.06 14.04 0.24
C ALA A 77 -0.19 13.35 -0.82
N ARG A 78 -0.73 13.19 -2.04
CA ARG A 78 0.03 12.75 -3.21
C ARG A 78 1.21 13.68 -3.41
N ARG A 79 2.42 13.13 -3.49
CA ARG A 79 3.65 13.91 -3.65
C ARG A 79 4.14 13.87 -5.10
N GLU A 80 4.88 14.90 -5.49
CA GLU A 80 5.53 14.96 -6.80
C GLU A 80 6.62 13.86 -6.91
N PRO A 81 6.84 13.30 -8.11
CA PRO A 81 7.92 12.34 -8.37
C PRO A 81 9.28 12.88 -7.89
N GLY A 82 10.08 12.05 -7.22
CA GLY A 82 11.42 12.42 -6.73
C GLY A 82 11.45 13.02 -5.31
N THR A 83 10.32 13.03 -4.59
CA THR A 83 10.29 13.38 -3.16
C THR A 83 10.68 12.21 -2.25
N ALA A 84 11.07 12.53 -1.02
CA ALA A 84 11.48 11.56 -0.01
C ALA A 84 10.40 10.49 0.25
N MET A 85 10.86 9.26 0.40
CA MET A 85 10.08 8.04 0.65
C MET A 85 8.95 8.29 1.68
N PRO A 86 7.69 7.92 1.38
CA PRO A 86 6.59 8.09 2.32
C PRO A 86 6.81 7.31 3.62
N VAL A 87 6.66 8.00 4.74
CA VAL A 87 6.72 7.43 6.09
C VAL A 87 5.46 7.81 6.81
N LEU A 88 4.74 6.81 7.32
CA LEU A 88 3.59 6.95 8.19
C LEU A 88 4.05 6.79 9.63
N ARG A 89 3.81 7.84 10.42
CA ARG A 89 3.95 7.81 11.88
C ARG A 89 2.88 6.89 12.51
N PRO A 90 3.08 6.36 13.72
CA PRO A 90 2.13 5.44 14.37
C PRO A 90 0.68 5.93 14.41
N GLU A 91 0.46 7.25 14.56
CA GLU A 91 -0.87 7.86 14.55
C GLU A 91 -1.51 7.79 13.16
N GLN A 92 -0.71 8.00 12.11
CA GLN A 92 -1.16 7.87 10.72
C GLN A 92 -1.41 6.39 10.36
N VAL A 93 -0.61 5.47 10.87
CA VAL A 93 -0.83 4.03 10.73
C VAL A 93 -2.15 3.62 11.39
N THR A 94 -2.44 4.18 12.57
CA THR A 94 -3.72 3.95 13.28
C THR A 94 -4.90 4.49 12.46
N ALA A 95 -4.80 5.69 11.89
CA ALA A 95 -5.84 6.27 11.05
C ALA A 95 -6.07 5.45 9.76
N ALA A 96 -5.00 5.05 9.08
CA ALA A 96 -5.04 4.18 7.90
C ALA A 96 -5.69 2.82 8.22
N SER A 97 -5.31 2.22 9.35
CA SER A 97 -5.89 0.95 9.83
C SER A 97 -7.38 1.08 10.13
N ALA A 98 -7.81 2.15 10.80
CA ALA A 98 -9.21 2.41 11.09
C ALA A 98 -10.04 2.57 9.81
N PHE A 99 -9.53 3.32 8.82
CA PHE A 99 -10.16 3.45 7.51
C PHE A 99 -10.31 2.09 6.83
N LEU A 100 -9.21 1.34 6.64
CA LEU A 100 -9.21 0.05 5.95
C LEU A 100 -10.13 -0.98 6.62
N ARG A 101 -10.27 -0.94 7.96
CA ARG A 101 -11.21 -1.79 8.70
C ARG A 101 -12.67 -1.37 8.55
N GLY A 102 -12.95 -0.08 8.45
CA GLY A 102 -14.29 0.47 8.25
C GLY A 102 -14.79 0.35 6.81
N SER A 103 -13.88 0.20 5.84
CA SER A 103 -14.23 0.12 4.42
C SER A 103 -14.80 -1.23 4.00
N ALA A 104 -15.86 -1.20 3.19
CA ALA A 104 -16.31 -2.34 2.42
C ALA A 104 -15.44 -2.51 1.16
N LEU A 105 -14.27 -3.16 1.29
CA LEU A 105 -13.24 -3.22 0.23
C LEU A 105 -13.77 -3.71 -1.13
N GLY A 106 -14.71 -4.67 -1.14
CA GLY A 106 -15.33 -5.14 -2.38
C GLY A 106 -16.17 -4.08 -3.07
N GLU A 107 -16.84 -3.23 -2.28
CA GLU A 107 -17.65 -2.12 -2.79
C GLU A 107 -16.77 -1.00 -3.32
N LEU A 108 -15.63 -0.72 -2.68
CA LEU A 108 -14.64 0.24 -3.18
C LEU A 108 -14.15 -0.16 -4.57
N VAL A 109 -13.72 -1.42 -4.74
CA VAL A 109 -13.26 -1.91 -6.05
C VAL A 109 -14.37 -1.84 -7.09
N ARG A 110 -15.58 -2.31 -6.74
CA ARG A 110 -16.74 -2.33 -7.64
C ARG A 110 -17.19 -0.93 -8.08
N GLN A 111 -17.11 0.07 -7.19
CA GLN A 111 -17.43 1.46 -7.54
C GLN A 111 -16.46 2.04 -8.58
N GLN A 112 -15.26 1.47 -8.68
CA GLN A 112 -14.20 1.92 -9.59
C GLN A 112 -14.04 1.04 -10.83
N ASP A 113 -14.95 0.08 -11.08
CA ASP A 113 -14.81 -0.92 -12.16
C ASP A 113 -14.44 -0.30 -13.51
N THR A 114 -15.08 0.81 -13.90
CA THR A 114 -14.79 1.49 -15.18
C THR A 114 -13.38 2.08 -15.21
N VAL A 115 -12.94 2.70 -14.12
CA VAL A 115 -11.59 3.30 -14.01
C VAL A 115 -10.54 2.19 -14.02
N LEU A 116 -10.74 1.14 -13.22
CA LEU A 116 -9.84 -0.01 -13.14
C LEU A 116 -9.74 -0.75 -14.48
N ALA A 117 -10.87 -0.94 -15.17
CA ALA A 117 -10.89 -1.56 -16.50
C ALA A 117 -10.04 -0.79 -17.51
N ARG A 118 -10.23 0.52 -17.57
CA ARG A 118 -9.44 1.40 -18.44
C ARG A 118 -7.96 1.37 -18.07
N THR A 119 -7.61 1.41 -16.78
CA THR A 119 -6.21 1.35 -16.35
C THR A 119 -5.56 0.01 -16.71
N VAL A 120 -6.28 -1.11 -16.58
CA VAL A 120 -5.75 -2.42 -17.00
C VAL A 120 -5.44 -2.45 -18.50
N GLU A 121 -6.31 -1.85 -19.32
CA GLU A 121 -6.10 -1.69 -20.77
C GLU A 121 -4.90 -0.77 -21.07
N ASP A 122 -4.84 0.41 -20.44
CA ASP A 122 -3.78 1.41 -20.62
C ASP A 122 -2.40 0.85 -20.21
N LEU A 123 -2.34 0.00 -19.17
CA LEU A 123 -1.13 -0.70 -18.74
C LEU A 123 -0.73 -1.87 -19.66
N GLY A 124 -1.54 -2.20 -20.66
CA GLY A 124 -1.25 -3.23 -21.65
C GLY A 124 -1.25 -4.65 -21.08
N TYR A 125 -2.02 -4.91 -20.01
CA TYR A 125 -2.12 -6.26 -19.46
C TYR A 125 -2.77 -7.22 -20.48
N PRO A 126 -2.29 -8.47 -20.59
CA PRO A 126 -2.76 -9.41 -21.61
C PRO A 126 -4.20 -9.90 -21.37
N THR A 127 -4.70 -9.76 -20.14
CA THR A 127 -6.04 -10.15 -19.73
C THR A 127 -6.85 -8.90 -19.38
N PRO A 128 -8.05 -8.73 -19.94
CA PRO A 128 -8.90 -7.59 -19.59
C PRO A 128 -9.37 -7.66 -18.14
N TRP A 129 -9.83 -6.53 -17.63
CA TRP A 129 -10.50 -6.45 -16.33
C TRP A 129 -11.68 -7.42 -16.27
N SER A 130 -11.81 -8.10 -15.14
CA SER A 130 -12.79 -9.15 -14.90
C SER A 130 -13.00 -9.35 -13.40
N GLU A 131 -13.99 -10.15 -13.03
CA GLU A 131 -14.23 -10.51 -11.62
C GLU A 131 -13.01 -11.14 -10.95
N ALA A 132 -12.19 -11.89 -11.70
CA ALA A 132 -10.95 -12.47 -11.17
C ALA A 132 -9.93 -11.39 -10.79
N TRP A 133 -9.81 -10.33 -11.59
CA TRP A 133 -8.99 -9.16 -11.26
C TRP A 133 -9.55 -8.40 -10.05
N ALA A 134 -10.86 -8.17 -10.02
CA ALA A 134 -11.51 -7.53 -8.88
C ALA A 134 -11.27 -8.31 -7.59
N ALA A 135 -11.44 -9.64 -7.63
CA ALA A 135 -11.18 -10.52 -6.48
C ALA A 135 -9.71 -10.47 -6.03
N ALA A 136 -8.76 -10.42 -6.97
CA ALA A 136 -7.34 -10.28 -6.66
C ALA A 136 -7.04 -8.94 -5.96
N VAL A 137 -7.53 -7.82 -6.50
CA VAL A 137 -7.36 -6.49 -5.88
C VAL A 137 -7.99 -6.46 -4.47
N VAL A 138 -9.19 -7.02 -4.30
CA VAL A 138 -9.84 -7.12 -2.99
C VAL A 138 -9.03 -7.98 -2.02
N ASN A 139 -8.42 -9.08 -2.48
CA ASN A 139 -7.55 -9.90 -1.65
C ASN A 139 -6.32 -9.11 -1.18
N ASP A 140 -5.64 -8.42 -2.08
CA ASP A 140 -4.45 -7.63 -1.75
C ASP A 140 -4.80 -6.45 -0.81
N LEU A 141 -5.98 -5.83 -0.97
CA LEU A 141 -6.49 -4.85 -0.01
C LEU A 141 -6.77 -5.43 1.38
N ARG A 142 -7.18 -6.71 1.47
CA ARG A 142 -7.34 -7.38 2.77
C ARG A 142 -5.99 -7.65 3.41
N GLU A 143 -5.00 -8.10 2.63
CA GLU A 143 -3.63 -8.28 3.13
C GLU A 143 -3.05 -6.95 3.64
N LEU A 144 -3.27 -5.85 2.89
CA LEU A 144 -2.88 -4.50 3.31
C LEU A 144 -3.59 -4.08 4.61
N ARG A 145 -4.90 -4.31 4.72
CA ARG A 145 -5.66 -4.02 5.94
C ARG A 145 -5.11 -4.78 7.13
N ASP A 146 -4.85 -6.07 6.98
CA ASP A 146 -4.39 -6.93 8.07
C ASP A 146 -2.95 -6.54 8.48
N PHE A 147 -2.10 -6.16 7.51
CA PHE A 147 -0.78 -5.59 7.75
C PHE A 147 -0.83 -4.28 8.55
N PHE A 148 -1.69 -3.34 8.17
CA PHE A 148 -1.89 -2.07 8.88
C PHE A 148 -2.52 -2.27 10.27
N ALA A 149 -3.38 -3.27 10.44
CA ALA A 149 -3.92 -3.65 11.74
C ALA A 149 -2.82 -4.15 12.68
N ALA A 150 -1.92 -5.00 12.19
CA ALA A 150 -0.77 -5.49 12.96
C ALA A 150 0.20 -4.35 13.31
N ALA A 151 0.49 -3.45 12.36
CA ALA A 151 1.35 -2.29 12.58
C ALA A 151 0.76 -1.34 13.64
N ALA A 152 -0.53 -1.00 13.52
CA ALA A 152 -1.21 -0.14 14.49
C ALA A 152 -1.23 -0.76 15.90
N ALA A 153 -1.49 -2.07 16.01
CA ALA A 153 -1.49 -2.77 17.29
C ALA A 153 -0.11 -2.77 17.98
N ALA A 154 0.97 -2.77 17.19
CA ALA A 154 2.34 -2.72 17.70
C ALA A 154 2.85 -1.29 17.97
N GLY A 155 2.13 -0.25 17.55
CA GLY A 155 2.62 1.13 17.57
C GLY A 155 3.76 1.37 16.57
N ASP A 156 3.79 0.58 15.50
CA ASP A 156 4.81 0.67 14.46
C ASP A 156 4.53 1.84 13.51
N ALA A 157 5.62 2.38 12.97
CA ALA A 157 5.60 3.17 11.75
C ALA A 157 5.53 2.25 10.52
N VAL A 158 5.06 2.80 9.41
CA VAL A 158 5.09 2.12 8.11
C VAL A 158 5.80 2.99 7.08
N VAL A 159 6.75 2.40 6.37
CA VAL A 159 7.43 3.03 5.26
C VAL A 159 6.93 2.42 3.96
N VAL A 160 6.60 3.27 2.99
CA VAL A 160 6.09 2.86 1.67
C VAL A 160 7.16 3.11 0.62
N ARG A 161 7.38 2.16 -0.28
CA ARG A 161 8.34 2.29 -1.38
C ARG A 161 7.81 1.65 -2.65
N GLU A 162 7.91 2.38 -3.76
CA GLU A 162 7.76 1.83 -5.10
C GLU A 162 8.97 0.95 -5.43
N ALA A 163 8.73 -0.20 -6.06
CA ALA A 163 9.82 -1.07 -6.46
C ALA A 163 10.61 -0.51 -7.65
N GLU A 164 11.91 -0.85 -7.71
CA GLU A 164 12.84 -0.49 -8.80
C GLU A 164 12.96 -1.60 -9.86
#